data_AF-A0A1C6HKY1-F1
#
_entry.id   AF-A0A1C6HKY1-F1
#
_cell.length_a   1.000
_cell.length_b   1.000
_cell.length_c   1.000
_cell.angle_alpha   90.00
_cell.angle_beta   90.00
_cell.angle_gamma   90.00
#
_symmetry.space_group_name_H-M   'P 1'
#
loop_
_entity.id
_entity.type
_entity.pdbx_description
1 polymer ?
#
loop_
_entity_poly.entity_id
_entity_poly.type
_entity_poly.pdbx_seq_one_letter_code
_entity_poly.pdbx_strand_id
1 'polypeptide(L)'
;MAYNKARAEKQWLKWKEAEERKLRELGVDEDTIQRLHTYDWAQFNKERQYLQRQVEWSHYVDWVSAQDLELPVEDTEALLDSIEDMELFSLLHNMDKLTLEILFMKMDGYGSKEISEKTGLSVNAIDLRIFKLKKKLKNFL
;
A
#
# COMPACT_ATOMS: atom_id res chain seq x y z
N MET A 1 -8.24 -14.46 -13.00
CA MET A 1 -8.51 -15.84 -13.46
C MET A 1 -7.46 -16.75 -12.86
N ALA A 2 -7.85 -17.78 -12.09
CA ALA A 2 -6.89 -18.64 -11.39
C ALA A 2 -6.20 -19.63 -12.36
N TYR A 3 -4.89 -19.83 -12.20
CA TYR A 3 -4.09 -20.73 -13.03
C TYR A 3 -4.47 -22.20 -12.80
N ASN A 4 -4.92 -22.92 -13.85
CA ASN A 4 -5.30 -24.33 -13.76
C ASN A 4 -4.12 -25.25 -14.12
N LYS A 5 -3.47 -25.79 -13.08
CA LYS A 5 -2.26 -26.62 -13.19
C LYS A 5 -2.46 -27.87 -14.06
N ALA A 6 -3.55 -28.59 -13.84
CA ALA A 6 -3.83 -29.85 -14.54
C ALA A 6 -4.09 -29.65 -16.02
N ARG A 7 -4.66 -28.50 -16.41
CA ARG A 7 -4.90 -28.16 -17.82
C ARG A 7 -3.59 -27.78 -18.51
N ALA A 8 -2.75 -26.97 -17.86
CA ALA A 8 -1.49 -26.52 -18.41
C ALA A 8 -0.51 -27.69 -18.67
N GLU A 9 -0.40 -28.63 -17.73
CA GLU A 9 0.45 -29.82 -17.88
C GLU A 9 -0.02 -30.73 -19.02
N LYS A 10 -1.34 -30.97 -19.14
CA LYS A 10 -1.90 -31.74 -20.26
C LYS A 10 -1.65 -31.09 -21.62
N GLN A 11 -1.70 -29.76 -21.69
CA GLN A 11 -1.39 -29.03 -22.92
C GLN A 11 0.09 -29.08 -23.25
N TRP A 12 0.95 -28.94 -22.25
CA TRP A 12 2.40 -29.02 -22.42
C TRP A 12 2.85 -30.40 -22.90
N LEU A 13 2.35 -31.48 -22.28
CA LEU A 13 2.66 -32.86 -22.69
C LEU A 13 2.24 -33.13 -24.15
N LYS A 14 1.03 -32.72 -24.54
CA LYS A 14 0.55 -32.87 -25.93
C LYS A 14 1.41 -32.09 -26.93
N TRP A 15 1.86 -30.90 -26.53
CA TRP A 15 2.72 -30.07 -27.37
C TRP A 15 4.12 -30.67 -27.52
N LYS A 16 4.74 -31.11 -26.42
CA LYS A 16 6.05 -31.77 -26.43
C LYS A 16 6.04 -33.09 -27.20
N GLU A 17 5.03 -33.92 -27.01
CA GLU A 17 4.90 -35.19 -27.73
C GLU A 17 4.81 -34.98 -29.25
N ALA A 18 4.10 -33.93 -29.70
CA ALA A 18 4.03 -33.57 -31.10
C ALA A 18 5.36 -33.02 -31.66
N GLU A 19 6.14 -32.31 -30.83
CA GLU A 19 7.46 -31.80 -31.19
C GLU A 19 8.50 -32.91 -31.27
N GLU A 20 8.57 -33.79 -30.26
CA GLU A 20 9.48 -34.94 -30.24
C GLU A 20 9.20 -35.90 -31.40
N ARG A 21 7.94 -36.13 -31.75
CA ARG A 21 7.58 -36.95 -32.91
C ARG A 21 8.13 -36.36 -34.21
N LYS A 22 8.06 -35.04 -34.39
CA LYS A 22 8.66 -34.36 -35.56
C LYS A 22 10.18 -34.44 -35.55
N LEU A 23 10.83 -34.33 -34.38
CA LEU A 23 12.28 -34.46 -34.26
C LEU A 23 12.76 -35.88 -34.61
N ARG A 24 12.00 -36.90 -34.20
CA ARG A 24 12.25 -38.30 -34.62
C ARG A 24 12.06 -38.51 -36.12
N GLU A 25 11.02 -37.93 -36.71
CA GLU A 25 10.79 -37.97 -38.17
C GLU A 25 11.93 -37.29 -38.95
N LEU A 26 12.55 -36.26 -38.38
CA LEU A 26 13.71 -35.55 -38.96
C LEU A 26 15.05 -36.27 -38.72
N GLY A 27 15.07 -37.41 -38.03
CA GLY A 27 16.26 -38.21 -37.78
C GLY A 27 17.21 -37.63 -36.72
N VAL A 28 16.69 -36.79 -35.81
CA VAL A 28 17.46 -36.28 -34.67
C VAL A 28 17.75 -37.42 -33.69
N ASP A 29 18.96 -37.43 -33.14
CA ASP A 29 19.42 -38.41 -32.16
C ASP A 29 18.58 -38.39 -30.87
N GLU A 30 18.19 -39.56 -30.37
CA GLU A 30 17.26 -39.72 -29.26
C GLU A 30 17.84 -39.17 -27.94
N ASP A 31 19.16 -39.24 -27.77
CA ASP A 31 19.87 -38.63 -26.63
C ASP A 31 19.73 -37.11 -26.64
N THR A 32 19.70 -36.50 -27.83
CA THR A 32 19.52 -35.05 -27.98
C THR A 32 18.08 -34.65 -27.66
N ILE A 33 17.11 -35.47 -28.07
CA ILE A 33 15.68 -35.28 -27.77
C ILE A 33 15.44 -35.37 -26.25
N GLN A 34 16.02 -36.36 -25.57
CA GLN A 34 15.89 -36.48 -24.10
C GLN A 34 16.55 -35.33 -23.34
N ARG A 35 17.71 -34.85 -23.80
CA ARG A 35 18.36 -33.65 -23.22
C ARG A 35 17.49 -32.40 -23.37
N LEU A 36 16.85 -32.21 -24.52
CA LEU A 36 15.92 -31.10 -24.74
C LEU A 36 14.66 -31.25 -23.87
N HIS A 37 14.09 -32.45 -23.77
CA HIS A 37 12.93 -32.71 -22.92
C HIS A 37 13.19 -32.38 -21.44
N THR A 38 14.36 -32.76 -20.91
CA THR A 38 14.71 -32.46 -19.51
C THR A 38 14.88 -30.95 -19.27
N TYR A 39 15.49 -30.24 -20.21
CA TYR A 39 15.63 -28.77 -20.14
C TYR A 39 14.27 -28.07 -20.21
N ASP A 40 13.43 -28.43 -21.17
CA ASP A 40 12.11 -27.82 -21.36
C ASP A 40 11.19 -28.11 -20.18
N TRP A 41 11.30 -29.29 -19.57
CA TRP A 41 10.56 -29.63 -18.35
C TRP A 41 10.98 -28.78 -17.15
N ALA A 42 12.29 -28.53 -17.00
CA ALA A 42 12.80 -27.66 -15.94
C ALA A 42 12.29 -26.22 -16.10
N GLN A 43 12.28 -25.72 -17.34
CA GLN A 43 11.78 -24.38 -17.65
C GLN A 43 10.27 -24.25 -17.39
N PHE A 44 9.49 -25.22 -17.85
CA PHE A 44 8.04 -25.27 -17.60
C PHE A 44 7.72 -25.32 -16.09
N ASN A 45 8.48 -26.10 -15.31
CA ASN A 45 8.29 -26.16 -13.86
C ASN A 45 8.60 -24.84 -13.16
N LYS A 46 9.64 -24.12 -13.60
CA LYS A 46 10.01 -22.81 -13.03
C LYS A 46 8.91 -21.77 -13.30
N GLU A 47 8.38 -21.74 -14.51
CA GLU A 47 7.28 -20.85 -14.89
C GLU A 47 5.98 -21.21 -14.15
N ARG A 48 5.68 -22.50 -14.02
CA ARG A 48 4.56 -22.99 -13.19
C ARG A 48 4.68 -22.54 -11.74
N GLN A 49 5.87 -22.63 -11.16
CA GLN A 49 6.14 -22.20 -9.79
C GLN A 49 5.99 -20.69 -9.62
N TYR A 50 6.44 -19.90 -10.60
CA TYR A 50 6.28 -18.45 -10.62
C TYR A 50 4.81 -18.03 -10.65
N LEU A 51 4.03 -18.59 -11.60
CA LEU A 51 2.60 -18.31 -11.73
C LEU A 51 1.80 -18.74 -10.49
N GLN A 52 2.21 -19.83 -9.84
CA GLN A 52 1.62 -20.24 -8.56
C GLN A 52 1.89 -19.21 -7.46
N ARG A 53 3.13 -18.73 -7.33
CA ARG A 53 3.49 -17.73 -6.32
C ARG A 53 2.77 -16.41 -6.56
N GLN A 54 2.62 -15.95 -7.81
CA GLN A 54 1.89 -14.71 -8.08
C GLN A 54 0.44 -14.75 -7.56
N VAL A 55 -0.27 -15.87 -7.73
CA VAL A 55 -1.65 -16.02 -7.24
C VAL A 55 -1.72 -16.01 -5.71
N GLU A 56 -0.74 -16.62 -5.05
CA GLU A 56 -0.66 -16.68 -3.59
C GLU A 56 -0.33 -15.31 -2.96
N TRP A 57 0.59 -14.57 -3.59
CA TRP A 57 0.98 -13.23 -3.13
C TRP A 57 -0.07 -12.16 -3.47
N SER A 58 -0.89 -12.34 -4.51
CA SER A 58 -1.97 -11.40 -4.87
C SER A 58 -2.91 -11.13 -3.70
N HIS A 59 -3.36 -12.18 -3.01
CA HIS A 59 -4.29 -12.02 -1.89
C HIS A 59 -3.67 -11.25 -0.71
N TYR A 60 -2.37 -11.44 -0.48
CA TYR A 60 -1.64 -10.71 0.57
C TYR A 60 -1.45 -9.24 0.18
N VAL A 61 -1.06 -8.97 -1.07
CA VAL A 61 -0.89 -7.61 -1.58
C VAL A 61 -2.22 -6.85 -1.57
N ASP A 62 -3.32 -7.48 -1.98
CA ASP A 62 -4.65 -6.87 -1.92
C ASP A 62 -5.08 -6.57 -0.47
N TRP A 63 -4.81 -7.47 0.48
CA TRP A 63 -5.10 -7.25 1.91
C TRP A 63 -4.24 -6.14 2.54
N VAL A 64 -2.97 -6.03 2.17
CA VAL A 64 -2.09 -4.93 2.62
C VAL A 64 -2.48 -3.61 1.95
N SER A 65 -2.86 -3.64 0.67
CA SER A 65 -3.26 -2.43 -0.07
C SER A 65 -4.64 -1.91 0.33
N ALA A 66 -5.51 -2.78 0.84
CA ALA A 66 -6.83 -2.43 1.37
C ALA A 66 -6.78 -1.94 2.84
N GLN A 67 -5.63 -2.04 3.51
CA GLN A 67 -5.43 -1.30 4.74
C GLN A 67 -5.12 0.14 4.37
N ASP A 68 -6.08 1.03 4.60
CA ASP A 68 -5.81 2.45 4.70
C ASP A 68 -4.80 2.62 5.84
N LEU A 69 -3.52 2.76 5.47
CA LEU A 69 -2.44 3.00 6.40
C LEU A 69 -2.59 4.44 6.87
N GLU A 70 -3.45 4.67 7.86
CA GLU A 70 -3.49 5.93 8.59
C GLU A 70 -2.16 6.05 9.34
N LEU A 71 -1.21 6.77 8.74
CA LEU A 71 0.02 7.13 9.43
C LEU A 71 -0.39 7.91 10.69
N PRO A 72 0.11 7.51 11.88
CA PRO A 72 -0.13 8.29 13.08
C PRO A 72 0.35 9.71 12.79
N VAL A 73 -0.54 10.68 13.01
CA VAL A 73 -0.19 12.07 12.82
C VAL A 73 0.74 12.47 13.96
N GLU A 74 2.05 12.34 13.73
CA GLU A 74 3.07 12.62 14.75
C GLU A 74 3.33 14.12 14.91
N ASP A 75 3.11 14.91 13.86
CA ASP A 75 3.48 16.32 13.78
C ASP A 75 2.38 17.21 13.19
N THR A 76 2.46 18.51 13.48
CA THR A 76 1.53 19.51 12.93
C THR A 76 1.55 19.59 11.40
N GLU A 77 2.66 19.22 10.77
CA GLU A 77 2.78 19.16 9.31
C GLU A 77 2.02 17.96 8.74
N ALA A 78 2.14 16.79 9.38
CA ALA A 78 1.37 15.59 9.03
C ALA A 78 -0.15 15.80 9.22
N LEU A 79 -0.56 16.61 10.21
CA LEU A 79 -1.96 17.03 10.34
C LEU A 79 -2.42 17.81 9.11
N LEU A 80 -1.63 18.78 8.66
CA LEU A 80 -1.98 19.61 7.51
C LEU A 80 -2.04 18.77 6.23
N ASP A 81 -1.10 17.84 6.06
CA ASP A 81 -1.05 16.94 4.90
C ASP A 81 -2.25 15.97 4.83
N SER A 82 -2.90 15.69 5.97
CA SER A 82 -4.10 14.84 6.04
C SER A 82 -5.40 15.54 5.61
N ILE A 83 -5.37 16.86 5.38
CA ILE A 83 -6.58 17.64 5.09
C ILE A 83 -6.83 17.67 3.58
N GLU A 84 -7.93 17.07 3.15
CA GLU A 84 -8.36 17.09 1.74
C GLU A 84 -9.03 18.43 1.34
N ASP A 85 -9.68 19.12 2.28
CA ASP A 85 -10.35 20.39 2.01
C ASP A 85 -9.34 21.54 1.88
N MET A 86 -9.18 22.04 0.66
CA MET A 86 -8.25 23.11 0.32
C MET A 86 -8.53 24.43 1.05
N GLU A 87 -9.78 24.76 1.32
CA GLU A 87 -10.11 26.01 2.03
C GLU A 87 -9.77 25.88 3.51
N LEU A 88 -10.09 24.73 4.13
CA LEU A 88 -9.70 24.40 5.50
C LEU A 88 -8.18 24.36 5.67
N PHE A 89 -7.47 23.72 4.73
CA PHE A 89 -6.01 23.69 4.69
C PHE A 89 -5.44 25.10 4.64
N SER A 90 -5.92 25.94 3.71
CA SER A 90 -5.43 27.31 3.57
C SER A 90 -5.65 28.14 4.85
N LEU A 91 -6.77 27.92 5.55
CA LEU A 91 -7.07 28.61 6.78
C LEU A 91 -6.12 28.20 7.90
N LEU A 92 -5.87 26.90 8.07
CA LEU A 92 -4.99 26.36 9.10
C LEU A 92 -3.52 26.65 8.81
N HIS A 93 -3.08 26.51 7.56
CA HIS A 93 -1.72 26.83 7.11
C HIS A 93 -1.36 28.30 7.37
N ASN A 94 -2.31 29.22 7.23
CA ASN A 94 -2.10 30.65 7.46
C ASN A 94 -2.17 31.06 8.95
N MET A 95 -2.37 30.12 9.89
CA MET A 95 -2.40 30.42 11.31
C MET A 95 -1.02 30.45 11.95
N ASP A 96 -0.91 31.15 13.09
CA ASP A 96 0.31 31.12 13.88
C ASP A 96 0.67 29.69 14.27
N LYS A 97 1.94 29.30 14.10
CA LYS A 97 2.46 27.97 14.46
C LYS A 97 2.07 27.54 15.89
N LEU A 98 2.17 28.47 16.86
CA LEU A 98 1.75 28.21 18.25
C LEU A 98 0.26 27.86 18.37
N THR A 99 -0.59 28.45 17.53
CA THR A 99 -2.03 28.17 17.54
C THR A 99 -2.33 26.79 16.94
N LEU A 100 -1.57 26.37 15.93
CA LEU A 100 -1.62 25.01 15.37
C LEU A 100 -1.12 23.96 16.38
N GLU A 101 -0.02 24.20 17.07
CA GLU A 101 0.50 23.31 18.11
C GLU A 101 -0.50 23.14 19.26
N ILE A 102 -1.14 24.23 19.71
CA ILE A 102 -2.23 24.17 20.71
C ILE A 102 -3.42 23.35 20.21
N LEU A 103 -3.79 23.50 18.93
CA LEU A 103 -4.87 22.73 18.32
C LEU A 103 -4.53 21.23 18.29
N PHE A 104 -3.33 20.89 17.84
CA PHE A 104 -2.82 19.52 17.80
C PHE A 104 -2.83 18.87 19.18
N MET A 105 -2.24 19.54 20.19
CA MET A 105 -2.29 19.08 21.57
C MET A 105 -3.73 18.90 22.07
N LYS A 106 -4.67 19.73 21.63
CA LYS A 106 -6.07 19.59 22.01
C LYS A 106 -6.72 18.36 21.38
N MET A 107 -6.34 18.01 20.14
CA MET A 107 -6.79 16.80 19.45
C MET A 107 -6.21 15.54 20.12
N ASP A 108 -4.97 15.60 20.59
CA ASP A 108 -4.31 14.54 21.36
C ASP A 108 -4.87 14.36 22.79
N GLY A 109 -5.84 15.18 23.19
CA GLY A 109 -6.53 15.06 24.48
C GLY A 109 -5.91 15.85 25.64
N TYR A 110 -4.92 16.70 25.40
CA TYR A 110 -4.30 17.50 26.47
C TYR A 110 -5.28 18.51 27.09
N GLY A 111 -5.18 18.65 28.41
CA GLY A 111 -5.90 19.64 29.20
C GLY A 111 -5.34 21.07 29.00
N SER A 112 -6.17 22.11 29.17
CA SER A 112 -5.70 23.50 29.01
C SER A 112 -4.60 23.88 30.02
N LYS A 113 -4.51 23.19 31.17
CA LYS A 113 -3.42 23.33 32.15
C LYS A 113 -2.11 22.69 31.66
N GLU A 114 -2.17 21.50 31.08
CA GLU A 114 -1.00 20.79 30.55
C GLU A 114 -0.42 21.53 29.35
N ILE A 115 -1.28 22.06 28.48
CA ILE A 115 -0.87 22.90 27.35
C ILE A 115 -0.21 24.19 27.87
N SER A 116 -0.73 24.78 28.95
CA SER A 116 -0.15 25.97 29.60
C SER A 116 1.27 25.71 30.09
N GLU A 117 1.51 24.57 30.73
CA GLU A 117 2.85 24.17 31.20
C GLU A 117 3.82 23.92 30.04
N LYS A 118 3.36 23.33 28.94
CA LYS A 118 4.21 23.04 27.76
C LYS A 118 4.50 24.26 26.90
N THR A 119 3.54 25.18 26.75
CA THR A 119 3.66 26.35 25.85
C THR A 119 4.09 27.63 26.57
N GLY A 120 4.07 27.65 27.92
CA GLY A 120 4.34 28.84 28.72
C GLY A 120 3.26 29.92 28.64
N LEU A 121 2.10 29.62 28.03
CA LEU A 121 0.97 30.54 27.91
C LEU A 121 0.02 30.41 29.11
N SER A 122 -0.75 31.45 29.40
CA SER A 122 -1.81 31.34 30.40
C SER A 122 -2.98 30.50 29.87
N VAL A 123 -3.66 29.80 30.77
CA VAL A 123 -4.86 28.99 30.45
C VAL A 123 -5.90 29.82 29.69
N ASN A 124 -6.13 31.07 30.12
CA ASN A 124 -7.07 31.99 29.47
C ASN A 124 -6.65 32.33 28.02
N ALA A 125 -5.35 32.48 27.76
CA ALA A 125 -4.86 32.76 26.41
C ALA A 125 -5.07 31.55 25.48
N ILE A 126 -4.89 30.33 25.99
CA ILE A 126 -5.13 29.08 25.26
C ILE A 126 -6.62 28.94 24.93
N ASP A 127 -7.49 29.10 25.93
CA ASP A 127 -8.94 28.98 25.73
C ASP A 127 -9.47 30.04 24.74
N LEU A 128 -8.94 31.27 24.78
CA LEU A 128 -9.30 32.32 23.83
C LEU A 128 -8.86 31.98 22.39
N ARG A 129 -7.66 31.43 22.22
CA ARG A 129 -7.17 30.97 20.90
C ARG A 129 -8.09 29.89 20.35
N ILE A 130 -8.39 28.86 21.14
CA ILE A 130 -9.32 27.78 20.76
C ILE A 130 -10.71 28.32 20.43
N PHE A 131 -11.23 29.26 21.22
CA PHE A 131 -12.53 29.88 20.97
C PHE A 131 -12.57 30.62 19.63
N LYS A 132 -11.53 31.41 19.32
CA LYS A 132 -11.41 32.09 18.02
C LYS A 132 -11.30 31.10 16.86
N LEU A 133 -10.55 30.01 17.03
CA LEU A 133 -10.47 28.92 16.05
C LEU A 133 -11.84 28.33 15.77
N LYS A 134 -12.56 27.92 16.82
CA LYS A 134 -13.93 27.38 16.69
C LYS A 134 -14.87 28.33 15.97
N LYS A 135 -14.75 29.64 16.22
CA LYS A 135 -15.56 30.65 15.54
C LYS A 135 -15.24 30.74 14.05
N LYS A 136 -13.97 30.58 13.66
CA LYS A 136 -13.57 30.54 12.24
C LYS A 136 -14.01 29.25 11.56
N LEU A 137 -13.87 28.11 12.24
CA LEU A 137 -14.25 26.78 11.74
C LEU A 137 -15.77 26.60 11.60
N LYS A 138 -16.58 27.35 12.36
CA LYS A 138 -18.04 27.39 12.17
C LYS A 138 -18.52 27.76 10.77
N ASN A 139 -17.67 28.38 9.95
CA ASN A 139 -18.02 28.72 8.58
C ASN A 139 -17.83 27.54 7.61
N PHE A 140 -17.16 26.46 8.05
CA PHE A 140 -16.83 25.27 7.27
C PHE A 140 -17.67 24.04 7.68
N LEU A 141 -18.47 24.15 8.75
CA LEU A 141 -19.39 23.14 9.30
C LEU A 141 -20.84 23.58 9.06
#